data_AF-A0A1F3KVE5-F1
#
_entry.id   AF-A0A1F3KVE5-F1
#
_cell.length_a   1.000
_cell.length_b   1.000
_cell.length_c   1.000
_cell.angle_alpha   90.00
_cell.angle_beta   90.00
_cell.angle_gamma   90.00
#
_symmetry.space_group_name_H-M   'P 1'
#
loop_
_entity.id
_entity.type
_entity.pdbx_description
1 polymer ?
#
loop_
_entity_poly.entity_id
_entity_poly.type
_entity_poly.pdbx_seq_one_letter_code
_entity_poly.pdbx_strand_id
1 'polypeptide(L)'
;MKNLIPIIKGVHPGFVLDRELKKRKIRKGFFALSLNEFPQTIVSITKGKRKMNTELSLKIETTLGIEEGFFMTLQIFYDINEAKKKLSAETPDLKKLRPVLFWDTNLESIDWQRYKTAVVKRVFERGNKIEKNEIIRFYGKEGIDKILKNYD
;
A
#
# COMPACT_ATOMS: atom_id res chain seq x y z
N MET A 1 -13.51 17.70 8.18
CA MET A 1 -12.78 16.46 7.84
C MET A 1 -11.49 16.33 8.69
N LYS A 2 -11.52 16.59 10.00
CA LYS A 2 -10.29 16.84 10.78
C LYS A 2 -9.51 15.60 11.28
N ASN A 3 -9.89 14.37 10.95
CA ASN A 3 -9.25 13.16 11.51
C ASN A 3 -9.17 11.96 10.54
N LEU A 4 -9.02 12.19 9.23
CA LEU A 4 -8.90 11.07 8.27
C LEU A 4 -7.46 10.60 8.02
N ILE A 5 -6.45 11.44 8.27
CA ILE A 5 -5.05 11.17 7.91
C ILE A 5 -4.52 9.83 8.45
N PRO A 6 -4.83 9.37 9.69
CA PRO A 6 -4.38 8.05 10.16
C PRO A 6 -4.96 6.86 9.38
N ILE A 7 -6.20 6.97 8.91
CA ILE A 7 -6.97 5.87 8.30
C ILE A 7 -6.58 5.67 6.83
N ILE A 8 -6.12 6.71 6.15
CA ILE A 8 -5.83 6.71 4.70
C ILE A 8 -4.34 6.69 4.36
N LYS A 9 -3.45 6.49 5.35
CA LYS A 9 -2.00 6.40 5.13
C LYS A 9 -1.68 5.26 4.14
N GLY A 10 -1.02 5.60 3.04
CA GLY A 10 -0.54 4.62 2.05
C GLY A 10 -1.50 4.34 0.88
N VAL A 11 -2.62 5.06 0.76
CA VAL A 11 -3.50 5.02 -0.42
C VAL A 11 -3.12 6.16 -1.37
N HIS A 12 -3.06 5.87 -2.68
CA HIS A 12 -2.75 6.89 -3.68
C HIS A 12 -3.81 8.02 -3.65
N PRO A 13 -3.41 9.31 -3.60
CA PRO A 13 -4.35 10.44 -3.47
C PRO A 13 -5.38 10.49 -4.59
N GLY A 14 -5.03 10.02 -5.78
CA GLY A 14 -5.94 9.93 -6.90
C GLY A 14 -7.17 9.04 -6.69
N PHE A 15 -7.08 7.96 -5.90
CA PHE A 15 -8.26 7.14 -5.58
C PHE A 15 -9.22 7.88 -4.64
N VAL A 16 -8.67 8.68 -3.73
CA VAL A 16 -9.46 9.54 -2.85
C VAL A 16 -10.15 10.63 -3.66
N LEU A 17 -9.44 11.25 -4.60
CA LEU A 17 -10.03 12.22 -5.53
C LEU A 17 -11.14 11.59 -6.39
N ASP A 18 -10.92 10.40 -6.95
CA ASP A 18 -11.94 9.70 -7.74
C ASP A 18 -13.24 9.49 -6.97
N ARG A 19 -13.11 9.04 -5.72
CA ARG A 19 -14.24 8.84 -4.82
C ARG A 19 -14.96 10.15 -4.52
N GLU A 20 -14.21 11.22 -4.25
CA GLU A 20 -14.79 12.53 -3.94
C GLU A 20 -15.56 13.12 -5.12
N LEU A 21 -14.99 13.04 -6.33
CA LEU A 21 -15.66 13.48 -7.57
C LEU A 21 -16.93 12.66 -7.83
N LYS A 22 -16.88 11.33 -7.64
CA LYS A 22 -18.07 10.47 -7.76
C LYS A 22 -19.16 10.83 -6.75
N LYS A 23 -18.77 11.06 -5.49
CA LYS A 23 -19.72 11.46 -4.41
C LYS A 23 -20.42 12.77 -4.74
N ARG A 24 -19.70 13.72 -5.34
CA ARG A 24 -20.23 15.02 -5.77
C ARG A 24 -20.89 14.99 -7.15
N LYS A 25 -20.94 13.82 -7.81
CA LYS A 25 -21.44 13.63 -9.19
C LYS A 25 -20.74 14.53 -10.22
N ILE A 26 -19.46 14.85 -10.00
CA ILE A 26 -18.64 15.68 -10.88
C ILE A 26 -17.95 14.77 -11.91
N ARG A 27 -18.07 15.14 -13.20
CA ARG A 27 -17.36 14.45 -14.29
C ARG A 27 -15.90 14.88 -14.34
N LYS A 28 -14.97 13.91 -14.37
CA LYS A 28 -13.51 14.15 -14.36
C LYS A 28 -13.02 15.08 -15.46
N GLY A 29 -13.56 14.94 -16.67
CA GLY A 29 -13.15 15.77 -17.81
C GLY A 29 -13.49 17.25 -17.59
N PHE A 30 -14.73 17.53 -17.19
CA PHE A 30 -15.16 18.89 -16.85
C PHE A 30 -14.39 19.45 -15.66
N PHE A 31 -14.13 18.63 -14.64
CA PHE A 31 -13.32 19.03 -13.49
C PHE A 31 -11.88 19.39 -13.88
N ALA A 32 -11.25 18.64 -14.79
CA ALA A 32 -9.92 18.97 -15.26
C ALA A 32 -9.91 20.34 -15.98
N LEU A 33 -10.87 20.57 -16.86
CA LEU A 33 -11.00 21.83 -17.58
C LEU A 33 -11.22 23.02 -16.63
N SER A 34 -12.00 22.85 -15.56
CA SER A 34 -12.18 23.92 -14.56
C SER A 34 -10.91 24.27 -13.78
N LEU A 35 -9.92 23.36 -13.75
CA LEU A 35 -8.62 23.59 -13.11
C LEU A 35 -7.55 24.09 -14.11
N ASN A 36 -7.94 24.35 -15.36
CA ASN A 36 -7.05 24.62 -16.48
C ASN A 36 -6.03 23.48 -16.71
N GLU A 37 -6.49 22.24 -16.57
CA GLU A 37 -5.68 21.02 -16.71
C GLU A 37 -6.25 20.10 -17.78
N PHE A 38 -5.38 19.30 -18.40
CA PHE A 38 -5.83 18.32 -19.38
C PHE A 38 -6.63 17.19 -18.71
N PRO A 39 -7.77 16.74 -19.29
CA PRO A 39 -8.55 15.62 -18.77
C PRO A 39 -7.72 14.35 -18.52
N GLN A 40 -6.71 14.09 -19.36
CA GLN A 40 -5.82 12.94 -19.22
C GLN A 40 -4.99 12.99 -17.93
N THR A 41 -4.65 14.18 -17.43
CA THR A 41 -3.92 14.37 -16.17
C THR A 41 -4.75 13.85 -15.00
N ILE A 42 -5.99 14.35 -14.85
CA ILE A 42 -6.90 13.92 -13.78
C ILE A 42 -7.26 12.43 -13.93
N VAL A 43 -7.48 11.94 -15.15
CA VAL A 43 -7.78 10.52 -15.38
C VAL A 43 -6.60 9.62 -14.98
N SER A 44 -5.37 10.00 -15.30
CA SER A 44 -4.18 9.22 -14.96
C SER A 44 -3.92 9.21 -13.45
N ILE A 45 -4.12 10.37 -12.79
CA ILE A 45 -4.01 10.49 -11.33
C ILE A 45 -5.09 9.65 -10.65
N THR A 46 -6.35 9.77 -11.06
CA THR A 46 -7.46 9.00 -10.47
C THR A 46 -7.35 7.49 -10.66
N LYS A 47 -6.58 7.04 -11.65
CA LYS A 47 -6.23 5.63 -11.86
C LYS A 47 -4.98 5.17 -11.10
N GLY A 48 -4.33 6.06 -10.33
CA GLY A 48 -3.08 5.76 -9.63
C GLY A 48 -1.86 5.59 -10.54
N LYS A 49 -1.97 5.95 -11.83
CA LYS A 49 -0.87 5.83 -12.80
C LYS A 49 0.10 7.00 -12.75
N ARG A 50 -0.33 8.14 -12.21
CA ARG A 50 0.45 9.37 -12.10
C ARG A 50 0.32 9.95 -10.69
N LYS A 51 1.44 10.37 -10.12
CA LYS A 51 1.47 11.10 -8.84
C LYS A 51 0.84 12.48 -8.98
N MET A 52 0.29 12.98 -7.88
CA MET A 52 -0.18 14.37 -7.79
C MET A 52 1.01 15.29 -7.48
N ASN A 53 1.03 16.49 -8.04
CA ASN A 53 1.98 17.54 -7.68
C ASN A 53 1.31 18.59 -6.79
N THR A 54 2.12 19.43 -6.15
CA THR A 54 1.65 20.45 -5.21
C THR A 54 0.74 21.49 -5.85
N GLU A 55 1.06 21.96 -7.06
CA GLU A 55 0.25 22.97 -7.73
C GLU A 55 -1.17 22.46 -8.02
N LEU A 56 -1.28 21.25 -8.57
CA LEU A 56 -2.55 20.62 -8.87
C LEU A 56 -3.33 20.29 -7.60
N SER A 57 -2.67 19.83 -6.53
CA SER A 57 -3.36 19.57 -5.26
C SER A 57 -3.99 20.84 -4.71
N LEU A 58 -3.28 21.97 -4.72
CA LEU A 58 -3.79 23.25 -4.25
C LEU A 58 -5.01 23.72 -5.06
N LYS A 59 -4.95 23.60 -6.39
CA LYS A 59 -6.10 23.92 -7.27
C LYS A 59 -7.31 23.04 -6.95
N ILE A 60 -7.10 21.73 -6.78
CA ILE A 60 -8.16 20.77 -6.44
C ILE A 60 -8.75 21.07 -5.06
N GLU A 61 -7.91 21.29 -4.06
CA GLU A 61 -8.30 21.52 -2.66
C GLU A 61 -9.15 22.78 -2.54
N THR A 62 -8.69 23.87 -3.15
CA THR A 62 -9.43 25.14 -3.24
C THR A 62 -10.78 24.94 -3.91
N THR A 63 -10.81 24.26 -5.07
CA THR A 63 -12.05 24.06 -5.85
C THR A 63 -13.06 23.16 -5.14
N LEU A 64 -12.60 22.17 -4.39
CA LEU A 64 -13.46 21.22 -3.67
C LEU A 64 -13.76 21.65 -2.22
N GLY A 65 -13.19 22.76 -1.74
CA GLY A 65 -13.30 23.19 -0.35
C GLY A 65 -12.70 22.17 0.63
N ILE A 66 -11.57 21.56 0.24
CA ILE A 66 -10.80 20.62 1.06
C ILE A 66 -9.68 21.39 1.74
N GLU A 67 -9.27 20.92 2.92
CA GLU A 67 -8.13 21.47 3.65
C GLU A 67 -6.85 21.41 2.82
N GLU A 68 -6.11 22.51 2.84
CA GLU A 68 -4.83 22.64 2.13
C GLU A 68 -3.84 21.57 2.60
N GLY A 69 -3.12 20.98 1.64
CA GLY A 69 -2.07 19.99 1.91
C GLY A 69 -2.61 18.59 2.19
N PHE A 70 -3.92 18.38 2.15
CA PHE A 70 -4.55 17.07 2.35
C PHE A 70 -4.03 16.02 1.34
N PHE A 71 -4.06 16.33 0.04
CA PHE A 71 -3.64 15.38 -0.99
C PHE A 71 -2.12 15.20 -1.05
N MET A 72 -1.34 16.23 -0.72
CA MET A 72 0.12 16.09 -0.67
C MET A 72 0.57 15.26 0.53
N THR A 73 -0.09 15.42 1.68
CA THR A 73 0.13 14.55 2.84
C THR A 73 -0.13 13.08 2.46
N LEU A 74 -1.22 12.83 1.74
CA LEU A 74 -1.52 11.50 1.19
C LEU A 74 -0.44 11.00 0.22
N GLN A 75 0.00 11.85 -0.71
CA GLN A 75 1.04 11.51 -1.68
C GLN A 75 2.35 11.11 -0.96
N ILE A 76 2.74 11.86 0.07
CA ILE A 76 3.94 11.57 0.88
C ILE A 76 3.81 10.20 1.56
N PHE A 77 2.69 9.93 2.23
CA PHE A 77 2.50 8.61 2.87
C PHE A 77 2.43 7.45 1.86
N TYR A 78 1.84 7.68 0.69
CA TYR A 78 1.84 6.71 -0.40
C TYR A 78 3.28 6.43 -0.89
N ASP A 79 4.06 7.48 -1.12
CA ASP A 79 5.44 7.40 -1.58
C ASP A 79 6.34 6.70 -0.57
N ILE A 80 6.16 6.98 0.74
CA ILE A 80 6.85 6.25 1.81
C ILE A 80 6.50 4.76 1.76
N ASN A 81 5.24 4.41 1.52
CA ASN A 81 4.81 3.02 1.43
C ASN A 81 5.41 2.32 0.20
N GLU A 82 5.45 2.98 -0.96
CA GLU A 82 6.13 2.45 -2.15
C GLU A 82 7.64 2.29 -1.93
N ALA A 83 8.29 3.26 -1.30
CA ALA A 83 9.70 3.18 -0.95
C ALA A 83 9.98 2.02 0.00
N LYS A 84 9.14 1.84 1.03
CA LYS A 84 9.21 0.69 1.94
C LYS A 84 9.07 -0.63 1.21
N LYS A 85 8.11 -0.75 0.28
CA LYS A 85 7.93 -1.97 -0.54
C LYS A 85 9.15 -2.29 -1.39
N LYS A 86 9.81 -1.28 -1.97
CA LYS A 86 11.04 -1.46 -2.74
C LYS A 86 12.20 -1.91 -1.86
N LEU A 87 12.31 -1.36 -0.65
CA LEU A 87 13.32 -1.78 0.34
C LEU A 87 13.02 -3.17 0.91
N SER A 88 11.74 -3.52 1.08
CA SER A 88 11.27 -4.79 1.63
C SER A 88 11.07 -5.88 0.57
N ALA A 89 11.61 -5.70 -0.64
CA ALA A 89 11.57 -6.69 -1.71
C ALA A 89 12.45 -7.92 -1.42
N GLU A 90 13.02 -8.01 -0.22
CA GLU A 90 13.65 -9.21 0.28
C GLU A 90 12.60 -10.33 0.37
N THR A 91 12.87 -11.42 -0.35
CA THR A 91 12.10 -12.66 -0.27
C THR A 91 12.96 -13.73 0.38
N PRO A 92 12.38 -14.67 1.14
CA PRO A 92 13.10 -15.89 1.50
C PRO A 92 13.43 -16.68 0.22
N ASP A 93 14.29 -17.67 0.37
CA ASP A 93 14.56 -18.59 -0.73
C ASP A 93 13.31 -19.43 -1.03
N LEU A 94 12.55 -19.02 -2.05
CA LEU A 94 11.29 -19.65 -2.42
C LEU A 94 11.48 -21.12 -2.84
N LYS A 95 12.68 -21.52 -3.30
CA LYS A 95 12.96 -22.93 -3.64
C LYS A 95 12.89 -23.85 -2.43
N LYS A 96 13.06 -23.30 -1.22
CA LYS A 96 12.98 -24.05 0.04
C LYS A 96 11.57 -24.08 0.62
N LEU A 97 10.60 -23.39 0.01
CA LEU A 97 9.22 -23.33 0.46
C LEU A 97 8.31 -24.06 -0.53
N ARG A 98 7.62 -25.11 -0.08
CA ARG A 98 6.71 -25.84 -0.98
C ARG A 98 5.46 -24.98 -1.27
N PRO A 99 5.01 -24.88 -2.53
CA PRO A 99 3.82 -24.12 -2.90
C PRO A 99 2.56 -24.53 -2.13
N VAL A 100 2.42 -25.81 -1.77
CA VAL A 100 1.26 -26.34 -1.02
C VAL A 100 1.06 -25.68 0.36
N LEU A 101 2.13 -25.15 0.98
CA LEU A 101 1.99 -24.39 2.23
C LEU A 101 1.16 -23.11 2.04
N PHE A 102 1.18 -22.55 0.84
CA PHE A 102 0.48 -21.33 0.46
C PHE A 102 -0.49 -21.61 -0.69
N TRP A 103 -1.26 -22.69 -0.58
CA TRP A 103 -2.22 -23.11 -1.62
C TRP A 103 -3.25 -22.01 -1.98
N ASP A 104 -3.51 -21.09 -1.06
CA ASP A 104 -4.42 -19.95 -1.17
C ASP A 104 -3.74 -18.66 -1.66
N THR A 105 -2.43 -18.64 -1.92
CA THR A 105 -1.68 -17.42 -2.25
C THR A 105 -0.49 -17.67 -3.17
N ASN A 106 -0.32 -16.85 -4.21
CA ASN A 106 0.89 -16.91 -5.04
C ASN A 106 2.13 -16.44 -4.24
N LEU A 107 3.08 -17.36 -4.01
CA LEU A 107 4.34 -17.14 -3.29
C LEU A 107 5.14 -15.92 -3.76
N GLU A 108 5.17 -15.66 -5.07
CA GLU A 108 5.93 -14.55 -5.67
C GLU A 108 5.31 -13.19 -5.36
N SER A 109 4.02 -13.16 -5.02
CA SER A 109 3.27 -11.94 -4.74
C SER A 109 3.16 -11.61 -3.25
N ILE A 110 3.68 -12.49 -2.38
CA ILE A 110 3.61 -12.30 -0.93
C ILE A 110 4.50 -11.12 -0.52
N ASP A 111 3.92 -10.16 0.17
CA ASP A 111 4.68 -9.15 0.90
C ASP A 111 5.21 -9.77 2.21
N TRP A 112 6.41 -10.34 2.13
CA TRP A 112 7.03 -11.12 3.21
C TRP A 112 7.28 -10.28 4.47
N GLN A 113 7.44 -8.97 4.37
CA GLN A 113 7.57 -8.13 5.56
C GLN A 113 6.21 -7.79 6.17
N ARG A 114 5.23 -7.39 5.35
CA ARG A 114 3.89 -7.03 5.83
C ARG A 114 3.15 -8.20 6.46
N TYR A 115 3.26 -9.39 5.88
CA TYR A 115 2.55 -10.58 6.34
C TYR A 115 3.42 -11.52 7.20
N LYS A 116 4.55 -11.03 7.71
CA LYS A 116 5.51 -11.77 8.55
C LYS A 116 4.84 -12.68 9.58
N THR A 117 3.91 -12.15 10.38
CA THR A 117 3.23 -12.90 11.43
C THR A 117 2.45 -14.10 10.88
N ALA A 118 1.71 -13.92 9.79
CA ALA A 118 0.90 -14.98 9.19
C ALA A 118 1.79 -16.05 8.53
N VAL A 119 2.85 -15.61 7.83
CA VAL A 119 3.85 -16.50 7.23
C VAL A 119 4.53 -17.35 8.29
N VAL A 120 5.06 -16.72 9.35
CA VAL A 120 5.77 -17.42 10.43
C VAL A 120 4.85 -18.47 11.07
N LYS A 121 3.64 -18.09 11.47
CA LYS A 121 2.68 -19.03 12.08
C LYS A 121 2.42 -20.23 11.17
N ARG A 122 2.07 -19.97 9.91
CA ARG A 122 1.75 -21.00 8.92
C ARG A 122 2.91 -21.98 8.68
N VAL A 123 4.13 -21.48 8.54
CA VAL A 123 5.32 -22.34 8.32
C VAL A 123 5.67 -23.12 9.58
N PHE A 124 5.49 -22.56 10.78
CA PHE A 124 5.78 -23.27 12.02
C PHE A 124 4.72 -24.35 12.35
N GLU A 125 3.47 -24.13 11.99
CA GLU A 125 2.38 -25.10 12.14
C GLU A 125 2.44 -26.26 11.14
N ARG A 126 2.68 -25.97 9.85
CA ARG A 126 2.48 -26.94 8.75
C ARG A 126 3.75 -27.27 7.97
N GLY A 127 4.81 -26.50 8.16
CA GLY A 127 6.08 -26.63 7.43
C GLY A 127 7.00 -27.72 7.98
N ASN A 128 7.92 -28.17 7.14
CA ASN A 128 8.98 -29.10 7.47
C ASN A 128 10.22 -28.37 8.03
N LYS A 129 11.27 -29.13 8.39
CA LYS A 129 12.49 -28.58 8.99
C LYS A 129 13.25 -27.61 8.07
N ILE A 130 13.26 -27.86 6.75
CA ILE A 130 13.92 -27.01 5.76
C ILE A 130 13.20 -25.65 5.68
N GLU A 131 11.87 -25.68 5.61
CA GLU A 131 11.00 -24.51 5.52
C GLU A 131 11.13 -23.65 6.79
N LYS A 132 11.09 -24.28 7.97
CA LYS A 132 11.29 -23.57 9.25
C LYS A 132 12.66 -22.92 9.34
N ASN A 133 13.73 -23.63 8.96
CA ASN A 133 15.09 -23.09 8.98
C ASN A 133 15.26 -21.90 8.03
N GLU A 134 14.64 -21.94 6.85
CA GLU A 134 14.67 -20.83 5.90
C GLU A 134 13.96 -19.58 6.47
N ILE A 135 12.78 -19.76 7.07
CA ILE A 135 12.06 -18.67 7.72
C ILE A 135 12.84 -18.09 8.92
N ILE A 136 13.55 -18.94 9.69
CA ILE A 136 14.44 -18.50 10.78
C ILE A 136 15.61 -17.68 10.25
N ARG A 137 16.27 -18.14 9.19
CA ARG A 137 17.35 -17.40 8.52
C ARG A 137 16.85 -16.03 8.03
N PHE A 138 15.67 -16.01 7.43
CA PHE A 138 15.12 -14.83 6.77
C PHE A 138 14.63 -13.76 7.76
N TYR A 139 13.91 -14.14 8.82
CA TYR A 139 13.34 -13.17 9.79
C TYR A 139 14.14 -12.98 11.08
N GLY A 140 15.14 -13.83 11.32
CA GLY A 140 15.88 -13.90 12.56
C GLY A 140 15.13 -14.62 13.68
N LYS A 141 15.88 -15.32 14.54
CA LYS A 141 15.33 -16.14 15.62
C LYS A 141 14.58 -15.31 16.66
N GLU A 142 15.14 -14.18 17.10
CA GLU A 142 14.52 -13.31 18.11
C GLU A 142 13.15 -12.77 17.66
N GLY A 143 13.01 -12.44 16.37
CA GLY A 143 11.76 -11.93 15.81
C GLY A 143 10.67 -12.99 15.74
N ILE A 144 11.06 -14.24 15.48
CA ILE A 144 10.14 -15.37 15.45
C ILE A 144 9.69 -15.76 16.86
N ASP A 145 10.63 -15.85 17.79
CA ASP A 145 10.33 -16.23 19.17
C ASP A 145 9.31 -15.25 19.81
N LYS A 146 9.41 -13.95 19.51
CA LYS A 146 8.40 -12.95 19.94
C LYS A 146 7.02 -13.21 19.32
N ILE A 147 6.96 -13.61 18.04
CA ILE A 147 5.70 -13.87 17.35
C ILE A 147 5.03 -15.15 17.86
N LEU A 148 5.82 -16.17 18.14
CA LEU A 148 5.34 -17.47 18.63
C LEU A 148 4.97 -17.42 20.12
N LYS A 149 5.66 -16.63 20.95
CA LYS A 149 5.29 -16.46 22.37
C LYS A 149 3.94 -15.78 22.59
N ASN A 150 3.52 -14.90 21.67
CA ASN A 150 2.22 -14.24 21.71
C ASN A 150 1.09 -15.11 21.09
N TYR A 151 1.32 -16.42 20.97
CA TYR A 151 0.41 -17.37 20.32
C TYR A 151 -0.14 -18.44 21.27
N ASP A 152 0.35 -18.47 22.52
CA ASP A 152 -0.19 -19.28 23.62
C ASP A 152 -1.15 -18.44 24.48
#